data_AF-A0AB34HZK9-F1
#
_entry.id   AF-A0AB34HZK9-F1
#
_cell.length_a   1.000
_cell.length_b   1.000
_cell.length_c   1.000
_cell.angle_alpha   90.00
_cell.angle_beta   90.00
_cell.angle_gamma   90.00
#
_symmetry.space_group_name_H-M   'P 1'
#
loop_
_entity.id
_entity.type
_entity.pdbx_description
1 polymer ?
#
loop_
_entity_poly.entity_id
_entity_poly.type
_entity_poly.pdbx_seq_one_letter_code
_entity_poly.pdbx_strand_id
1 'polypeptide(L)'
;MLERKCGVQRPLQDTTSDCLRFFSKFESGNLRKAIQVRELEYDLLINADVNSTQHQQWFYFKVSGMREAVPYRFNIINCEKANSQFNYGMQPTLYSVKEALLGRPAWVRTGYEICYYKNHYRQSAAVTGAESGKCYYTLTFAVTFPHAEDVCYLAYHYPYTYTALMVTSSLQPYGGPTEGAL
;
A
#
# COMPACT_ATOMS: atom_id res chain seq x y z
N MET A 1 -59.68 -5.09 -20.95
CA MET A 1 -59.11 -5.61 -19.70
C MET A 1 -58.17 -6.77 -20.05
N LEU A 2 -56.94 -6.45 -20.45
CA LEU A 2 -55.83 -7.36 -20.84
C LEU A 2 -54.56 -6.52 -20.63
N GLU A 3 -53.41 -6.97 -20.14
CA GLU A 3 -52.90 -8.18 -19.50
C GLU A 3 -51.66 -7.68 -18.75
N ARG A 4 -51.39 -8.17 -17.53
CA ARG A 4 -50.08 -7.99 -16.89
C ARG A 4 -49.17 -9.10 -17.40
N LYS A 5 -48.11 -8.76 -18.14
CA LYS A 5 -46.97 -9.64 -18.35
C LYS A 5 -45.68 -8.96 -17.87
N CYS A 6 -44.99 -9.72 -17.04
CA CYS A 6 -43.68 -9.47 -16.46
C CYS A 6 -42.68 -9.07 -17.54
N GLY A 7 -42.21 -7.82 -17.50
CA GLY A 7 -41.07 -7.38 -18.29
C GLY A 7 -39.80 -7.92 -17.67
N VAL A 8 -39.13 -8.80 -18.40
CA VAL A 8 -37.77 -9.30 -18.16
C VAL A 8 -36.89 -8.17 -17.62
N GLN A 9 -36.43 -8.29 -16.38
CA GLN A 9 -35.37 -7.45 -15.85
C GLN A 9 -34.14 -7.63 -16.74
N ARG A 10 -33.79 -6.59 -17.50
CA ARG A 10 -32.49 -6.52 -18.16
C ARG A 10 -31.45 -6.59 -17.04
N PRO A 11 -30.42 -7.45 -17.13
CA PRO A 11 -29.34 -7.39 -16.16
C PRO A 11 -28.74 -5.98 -16.23
N LEU A 12 -28.76 -5.28 -15.10
CA LEU A 12 -27.94 -4.10 -14.90
C LEU A 12 -26.52 -4.55 -15.22
N GLN A 13 -25.97 -4.03 -16.31
CA GLN A 13 -24.53 -4.13 -16.54
C GLN A 13 -23.88 -3.47 -15.33
N ASP A 14 -23.32 -4.29 -14.44
CA ASP A 14 -22.34 -3.81 -13.46
C ASP A 14 -21.21 -3.22 -14.29
N THR A 15 -21.22 -1.89 -14.42
CA THR A 15 -20.08 -1.14 -14.91
C THR A 15 -18.97 -1.40 -13.91
N THR A 16 -18.14 -2.40 -14.18
CA THR A 16 -16.93 -2.70 -13.42
C THR A 16 -16.17 -1.39 -13.31
N SER A 17 -16.20 -0.78 -12.13
CA SER A 17 -15.68 0.57 -11.94
C SER A 17 -14.21 0.62 -12.35
N ASP A 18 -13.85 1.56 -13.20
CA ASP A 18 -12.48 1.85 -13.68
C ASP A 18 -11.53 2.35 -12.55
N CYS A 19 -11.86 2.05 -11.30
CA CYS A 19 -11.13 2.51 -10.13
C CYS A 19 -10.23 1.42 -9.56
N LEU A 20 -9.11 1.85 -8.95
CA LEU A 20 -8.21 0.95 -8.25
C LEU A 20 -8.91 0.31 -7.03
N ARG A 21 -8.65 -0.98 -6.85
CA ARG A 21 -9.11 -1.76 -5.70
C ARG A 21 -7.94 -2.01 -4.76
N PHE A 22 -8.16 -1.74 -3.47
CA PHE A 22 -7.13 -1.82 -2.43
C PHE A 22 -7.45 -2.95 -1.44
N PHE A 23 -6.41 -3.62 -0.95
CA PHE A 23 -6.53 -4.65 0.08
C PHE A 23 -5.29 -4.68 0.97
N SER A 24 -5.45 -4.89 2.27
CA SER A 24 -4.36 -4.90 3.26
C SER A 24 -4.50 -5.96 4.34
N LYS A 25 -5.51 -6.85 4.25
CA LYS A 25 -5.75 -7.92 5.24
C LYS A 25 -4.86 -9.13 4.93
N PHE A 26 -3.57 -8.93 5.05
CA PHE A 26 -2.53 -9.95 4.94
C PHE A 26 -1.39 -9.61 5.89
N GLU A 27 -0.44 -10.52 6.01
CA GLU A 27 0.68 -10.37 6.93
C GLU A 27 1.47 -9.07 6.70
N SER A 28 1.69 -8.31 7.76
CA SER A 28 2.35 -6.99 7.71
C SER A 28 1.64 -5.92 6.87
N GLY A 29 0.43 -6.21 6.35
CA GLY A 29 -0.35 -5.26 5.58
C GLY A 29 -0.83 -4.07 6.42
N ASN A 30 -0.64 -2.86 5.92
CA ASN A 30 -1.14 -1.63 6.54
C ASN A 30 -1.72 -0.67 5.50
N LEU A 31 -3.04 -0.58 5.49
CA LEU A 31 -3.83 0.47 4.86
C LEU A 31 -5.21 0.43 5.52
N ARG A 32 -5.68 1.58 6.02
CA ARG A 32 -6.98 1.72 6.68
C ARG A 32 -8.08 2.05 5.69
N LYS A 33 -7.83 3.00 4.79
CA LYS A 33 -8.82 3.49 3.82
C LYS A 33 -8.13 4.07 2.59
N ALA A 34 -8.75 3.86 1.44
CA ALA A 34 -8.43 4.57 0.21
C ALA A 34 -9.65 5.38 -0.23
N ILE A 35 -9.42 6.63 -0.62
CA ILE A 35 -10.46 7.58 -1.06
C ILE A 35 -10.02 8.09 -2.42
N GLN A 36 -10.81 7.80 -3.46
CA GLN A 36 -10.57 8.37 -4.78
C GLN A 36 -10.98 9.85 -4.76
N VAL A 37 -10.02 10.75 -4.94
CA VAL A 37 -10.23 12.20 -4.91
C VAL A 37 -10.27 12.80 -6.33
N ARG A 38 -9.63 12.14 -7.30
CA ARG A 38 -9.74 12.39 -8.74
C ARG A 38 -9.68 11.06 -9.48
N GLU A 39 -9.88 11.10 -10.80
CA GLU A 39 -9.89 9.89 -11.66
C GLU A 39 -8.72 8.93 -11.38
N LEU A 40 -7.49 9.46 -11.26
CA LEU A 40 -6.27 8.68 -11.05
C LEU A 40 -5.53 9.08 -9.76
N GLU A 41 -6.23 9.66 -8.79
CA GLU A 41 -5.63 10.18 -7.56
C GLU A 41 -6.37 9.67 -6.32
N TYR A 42 -5.60 9.17 -5.35
CA TYR A 42 -6.11 8.54 -4.15
C TYR A 42 -5.48 9.12 -2.88
N ASP A 43 -6.33 9.58 -1.97
CA ASP A 43 -5.96 9.84 -0.58
C ASP A 43 -6.03 8.55 0.21
N LEU A 44 -4.93 8.20 0.87
CA LEU A 44 -4.73 6.98 1.61
C LEU A 44 -4.54 7.29 3.10
N LEU A 45 -5.26 6.56 3.94
CA LEU A 45 -5.06 6.57 5.38
C LEU A 45 -4.45 5.24 5.82
N ILE A 46 -3.40 5.31 6.64
CA ILE A 46 -2.75 4.14 7.24
C ILE A 46 -3.14 4.00 8.72
N ASN A 47 -3.05 2.79 9.26
CA ASN A 47 -3.18 2.59 10.69
C ASN A 47 -1.90 3.01 11.41
N ALA A 48 -2.03 3.34 12.70
CA ALA A 48 -0.87 3.50 13.56
C ALA A 48 -0.19 2.15 13.84
N ASP A 49 1.09 2.20 14.20
CA ASP A 49 1.85 1.04 14.61
C ASP A 49 1.20 0.38 15.83
N VAL A 50 1.35 -0.95 15.95
CA VAL A 50 0.82 -1.70 17.10
C VAL A 50 1.47 -1.15 18.38
N ASN A 51 0.64 -0.92 19.40
CA ASN A 51 1.01 -0.26 20.67
C ASN A 51 1.34 1.25 20.55
N SER A 52 1.01 1.90 19.44
CA SER A 52 1.08 3.36 19.29
C SER A 52 -0.25 3.92 18.79
N THR A 53 -0.64 5.07 19.30
CA THR A 53 -1.74 5.88 18.75
C THR A 53 -1.24 6.98 17.80
N GLN A 54 0.08 7.16 17.71
CA GLN A 54 0.70 8.34 17.10
C GLN A 54 1.61 8.00 15.93
N HIS A 55 2.28 6.85 15.92
CA HIS A 55 3.25 6.52 14.87
C HIS A 55 2.55 5.94 13.65
N GLN A 56 2.49 6.72 12.58
CA GLN A 56 1.94 6.34 11.28
C GLN A 56 3.01 6.54 10.22
N GLN A 57 3.68 5.45 9.83
CA GLN A 57 4.72 5.48 8.81
C GLN A 57 4.64 4.31 7.84
N TRP A 58 4.54 3.10 8.36
CA TRP A 58 4.54 1.90 7.56
C TRP A 58 3.26 1.80 6.72
N PHE A 59 3.40 1.60 5.42
CA PHE A 59 2.29 1.19 4.55
C PHE A 59 2.71 -0.05 3.79
N TYR A 60 1.75 -0.96 3.62
CA TYR A 60 1.91 -2.14 2.79
C TYR A 60 0.54 -2.62 2.35
N PHE A 61 0.24 -2.52 1.06
CA PHE A 61 -1.09 -2.84 0.54
C PHE A 61 -1.01 -3.40 -0.89
N LYS A 62 -2.01 -4.22 -1.21
CA LYS A 62 -2.30 -4.73 -2.54
C LYS A 62 -3.16 -3.73 -3.30
N VAL A 63 -2.85 -3.55 -4.58
CA VAL A 63 -3.58 -2.78 -5.57
C VAL A 63 -3.93 -3.68 -6.76
N SER A 64 -5.12 -3.51 -7.33
CA SER A 64 -5.56 -4.20 -8.55
C SER A 64 -6.56 -3.34 -9.32
N GLY A 65 -6.85 -3.71 -10.58
CA GLY A 65 -7.73 -2.91 -11.45
C GLY A 65 -7.03 -1.67 -12.04
N MET A 66 -5.70 -1.70 -12.10
CA MET A 66 -4.88 -0.67 -12.73
C MET A 66 -4.91 -0.80 -14.26
N ARG A 67 -4.74 0.35 -14.91
CA ARG A 67 -4.42 0.47 -16.33
C ARG A 67 -2.90 0.48 -16.50
N GLU A 68 -2.43 -0.21 -17.52
CA GLU A 68 -1.02 -0.22 -17.90
C GLU A 68 -0.55 1.16 -18.36
N ALA A 69 0.70 1.52 -18.04
CA ALA A 69 1.36 2.74 -18.50
C ALA A 69 0.63 4.05 -18.14
N VAL A 70 -0.33 4.00 -17.21
CA VAL A 70 -1.06 5.17 -16.71
C VAL A 70 -0.49 5.63 -15.36
N PRO A 71 -0.21 6.93 -15.17
CA PRO A 71 0.25 7.47 -13.89
C PRO A 71 -0.89 7.55 -12.88
N TYR A 72 -0.71 6.92 -11.72
CA TYR A 72 -1.60 7.04 -10.56
C TYR A 72 -0.91 7.78 -9.44
N ARG A 73 -1.58 8.76 -8.84
CA ARG A 73 -1.05 9.54 -7.72
C ARG A 73 -1.63 9.06 -6.40
N PHE A 74 -0.75 8.80 -5.44
CA PHE A 74 -1.12 8.38 -4.09
C PHE A 74 -0.68 9.43 -3.07
N ASN A 75 -1.58 9.81 -2.17
CA ASN A 75 -1.32 10.75 -1.09
C ASN A 75 -1.53 10.02 0.25
N ILE A 76 -0.47 9.66 0.98
CA ILE A 76 -0.61 9.18 2.37
C ILE A 76 -0.80 10.41 3.25
N ILE A 77 -2.03 10.68 3.71
CA ILE A 77 -2.41 11.98 4.28
C ILE A 77 -2.27 12.10 5.80
N ASN A 78 -2.01 10.99 6.50
CA ASN A 78 -1.95 10.95 7.97
C ASN A 78 -0.56 10.57 8.50
N CYS A 79 0.51 11.06 7.87
CA CYS A 79 1.85 10.86 8.41
C CYS A 79 2.11 11.82 9.60
N GLU A 80 2.82 11.35 10.63
CA GLU A 80 3.02 12.13 11.87
C GLU A 80 4.35 12.90 11.92
N LYS A 81 5.41 12.36 11.31
CA LYS A 81 6.75 12.92 11.43
C LYS A 81 6.89 14.22 10.65
N ALA A 82 7.67 15.16 11.18
CA ALA A 82 7.91 16.43 10.49
C ALA A 82 8.83 16.29 9.28
N ASN A 83 9.67 15.25 9.25
CA ASN A 83 10.59 14.96 8.18
C ASN A 83 10.51 13.49 7.78
N SER A 84 10.90 13.19 6.54
CA SER A 84 10.76 11.88 5.93
C SER A 84 11.97 11.54 5.06
N GLN A 85 12.35 10.26 5.02
CA GLN A 85 13.42 9.77 4.13
C GLN A 85 13.08 9.98 2.65
N PHE A 86 11.79 10.11 2.33
CA PHE A 86 11.32 10.48 1.00
C PHE A 86 11.83 11.86 0.54
N ASN A 87 12.13 12.78 1.45
CA ASN A 87 12.78 14.07 1.10
C ASN A 87 14.24 13.90 0.66
N TYR A 88 14.85 12.74 0.90
CA TYR A 88 16.24 12.46 0.62
C TYR A 88 16.40 11.35 -0.43
N GLY A 89 15.41 11.19 -1.33
CA GLY A 89 15.49 10.29 -2.48
C GLY A 89 15.04 8.85 -2.21
N MET A 90 14.46 8.56 -1.03
CA MET A 90 13.80 7.27 -0.83
C MET A 90 12.62 7.11 -1.79
N GLN A 91 12.41 5.87 -2.23
CA GLN A 91 11.32 5.47 -3.12
C GLN A 91 10.53 4.31 -2.51
N PRO A 92 9.19 4.28 -2.67
CA PRO A 92 8.41 3.11 -2.28
C PRO A 92 8.86 1.88 -3.09
N THR A 93 8.53 0.70 -2.59
CA THR A 93 8.80 -0.55 -3.29
C THR A 93 7.54 -1.14 -3.86
N LEU A 94 7.61 -1.68 -5.07
CA LEU A 94 6.53 -2.37 -5.76
C LEU A 94 6.91 -3.82 -6.07
N TYR A 95 5.95 -4.71 -5.90
CA TYR A 95 6.03 -6.11 -6.33
C TYR A 95 4.86 -6.41 -7.26
N SER A 96 5.13 -6.88 -8.47
CA SER A 96 4.12 -7.30 -9.44
C SER A 96 3.96 -8.82 -9.39
N VAL A 97 2.72 -9.29 -9.20
CA VAL A 97 2.42 -10.73 -9.25
C VAL A 97 2.60 -11.25 -10.67
N LYS A 98 2.23 -10.47 -11.69
CA LYS A 98 2.43 -10.85 -13.09
C LYS A 98 3.91 -10.99 -13.45
N GLU A 99 4.77 -10.07 -13.03
CA GLU A 99 6.23 -10.21 -13.21
C GLU A 99 6.78 -11.46 -12.51
N ALA A 100 6.29 -11.77 -11.31
CA ALA A 100 6.68 -12.97 -10.59
C ALA A 100 6.28 -14.26 -11.34
N LEU A 101 5.06 -14.31 -11.88
CA LEU A 101 4.59 -15.43 -12.70
C LEU A 101 5.36 -15.57 -14.02
N LEU A 102 5.88 -14.46 -14.55
CA LEU A 102 6.78 -14.44 -15.70
C LEU A 102 8.24 -14.80 -15.35
N GLY A 103 8.49 -15.30 -14.13
CA GLY A 103 9.81 -15.75 -13.69
C GLY A 103 10.72 -14.64 -13.16
N ARG A 104 10.19 -13.44 -12.89
CA ARG A 104 10.95 -12.29 -12.36
C ARG A 104 10.39 -11.82 -11.00
N PRO A 105 10.36 -12.68 -9.96
CA PRO A 105 9.84 -12.29 -8.65
C PRO A 105 10.81 -11.31 -7.97
N ALA A 106 10.49 -10.02 -8.00
CA ALA A 106 11.35 -8.99 -7.43
C ALA A 106 10.55 -7.82 -6.85
N TRP A 107 11.05 -7.29 -5.74
CA TRP A 107 10.68 -5.97 -5.25
C TRP A 107 11.56 -4.93 -5.92
N VAL A 108 10.94 -3.96 -6.59
CA VAL A 108 11.65 -2.87 -7.27
C VAL A 108 11.33 -1.54 -6.62
N ARG A 109 12.30 -0.61 -6.58
CA ARG A 109 12.01 0.78 -6.24
C ARG A 109 11.13 1.37 -7.32
N THR A 110 10.08 2.07 -6.92
CA THR A 110 9.14 2.73 -7.81
C THR A 110 8.81 4.12 -7.28
N GLY A 111 8.01 4.88 -8.01
CA GLY A 111 7.58 6.20 -7.57
C GLY A 111 8.41 7.33 -8.16
N TYR A 112 7.73 8.38 -8.60
CA TYR A 112 8.30 9.66 -9.01
C TYR A 112 7.42 10.80 -8.50
N GLU A 113 7.88 12.04 -8.68
CA GLU A 113 7.22 13.24 -8.13
C GLU A 113 6.93 13.12 -6.62
N ILE A 114 7.92 12.61 -5.90
CA ILE A 114 7.80 12.32 -4.48
C ILE A 114 7.94 13.63 -3.69
N CYS A 115 6.91 13.96 -2.92
CA CYS A 115 6.86 15.15 -2.08
C CYS A 115 6.40 14.79 -0.67
N TYR A 116 7.04 15.37 0.35
CA TYR A 116 6.60 15.25 1.73
C TYR A 116 6.40 16.63 2.36
N TYR A 117 5.17 16.96 2.75
CA TYR A 117 4.83 18.31 3.20
C TYR A 117 3.77 18.30 4.30
N LYS A 118 3.75 19.36 5.11
CA LYS A 118 2.75 19.56 6.17
C LYS A 118 1.38 19.83 5.56
N ASN A 119 0.33 19.20 6.08
CA ASN A 119 -1.04 19.43 5.65
C ASN A 119 -1.88 20.10 6.75
N HIS A 120 -3.17 20.33 6.48
CA HIS A 120 -4.09 21.00 7.39
C HIS A 120 -4.93 20.03 8.25
N TYR A 121 -4.77 18.72 8.08
CA TYR A 121 -5.46 17.73 8.90
C TYR A 121 -4.86 17.73 10.30
N ARG A 122 -5.70 17.90 11.32
CA ARG A 122 -5.26 17.97 12.72
C ARG A 122 -5.49 16.65 13.43
N GLN A 123 -4.51 16.27 14.23
CA GLN A 123 -4.68 15.23 15.24
C GLN A 123 -5.72 15.69 16.27
N SER A 124 -6.56 14.77 16.75
CA SER A 124 -7.53 15.14 17.78
C SER A 124 -6.81 15.48 19.10
N ALA A 125 -7.40 16.37 19.89
CA ALA A 125 -6.88 16.72 21.22
C ALA A 125 -6.78 15.48 22.13
N ALA A 126 -7.69 14.51 21.94
CA ALA A 126 -7.67 13.23 22.65
C ALA A 126 -6.43 12.37 22.38
N VAL A 127 -5.76 12.55 21.23
CA VAL A 127 -4.56 11.78 20.85
C VAL A 127 -3.27 12.50 21.28
N THR A 128 -3.28 13.83 21.34
CA THR A 128 -2.08 14.66 21.54
C THR A 128 -1.98 15.30 22.92
N GLY A 129 -3.07 15.31 23.71
CA GLY A 129 -3.11 15.97 25.03
C GLY A 129 -2.96 17.49 24.98
N ALA A 130 -2.93 18.09 23.78
CA ALA A 130 -2.73 19.52 23.57
C ALA A 130 -4.01 20.19 23.04
N GLU A 131 -4.30 21.41 23.53
CA GLU A 131 -5.47 22.21 23.11
C GLU A 131 -5.45 22.55 21.59
N SER A 132 -4.25 22.59 21.00
CA SER A 132 -4.01 22.73 19.57
C SER A 132 -3.35 21.45 19.03
N GLY A 133 -4.13 20.54 18.48
CA GLY A 133 -3.63 19.28 17.90
C GLY A 133 -2.58 19.50 16.81
N LYS A 134 -1.53 18.66 16.81
CA LYS A 134 -0.47 18.66 15.79
C LYS A 134 -1.06 18.37 14.40
N CYS A 135 -0.56 19.05 13.37
CA CYS A 135 -0.97 18.76 11.99
C CYS A 135 -0.27 17.49 11.47
N TYR A 136 -0.97 16.74 10.63
CA TYR A 136 -0.38 15.66 9.85
C TYR A 136 0.46 16.20 8.70
N TYR A 137 1.18 15.27 8.08
CA TYR A 137 1.98 15.46 6.90
C TYR A 137 1.46 14.52 5.81
N THR A 138 1.65 14.92 4.57
CA THR A 138 1.29 14.16 3.38
C THR A 138 2.54 13.69 2.67
N LEU A 139 2.63 12.37 2.42
CA LEU A 139 3.54 11.81 1.43
C LEU A 139 2.79 11.64 0.11
N THR A 140 3.20 12.36 -0.92
CA THR A 140 2.67 12.22 -2.29
C THR A 140 3.70 11.53 -3.17
N PHE A 141 3.26 10.58 -3.99
CA PHE A 141 4.09 9.97 -5.05
C PHE A 141 3.21 9.46 -6.19
N ALA A 142 3.75 9.46 -7.40
CA ALA A 142 3.11 8.90 -8.59
C ALA A 142 3.72 7.55 -8.96
N VAL A 143 2.89 6.58 -9.33
CA VAL A 143 3.31 5.23 -9.76
C VAL A 143 2.66 4.91 -11.10
N THR A 144 3.44 4.34 -12.01
CA THR A 144 2.94 3.77 -13.26
C THR A 144 3.02 2.26 -13.17
N PHE A 145 1.89 1.57 -13.33
CA PHE A 145 1.86 0.11 -13.26
C PHE A 145 2.31 -0.51 -14.60
N PRO A 146 3.15 -1.55 -14.56
CA PRO A 146 3.75 -2.13 -15.76
C PRO A 146 2.78 -2.97 -16.58
N HIS A 147 1.66 -3.42 -15.99
CA HIS A 147 0.74 -4.35 -16.62
C HIS A 147 -0.70 -4.05 -16.26
N ALA A 148 -1.59 -4.15 -17.25
CA ALA A 148 -3.02 -4.28 -17.00
C ALA A 148 -3.35 -5.66 -16.39
N GLU A 149 -4.46 -5.72 -15.66
CA GLU A 149 -4.99 -6.91 -14.98
C GLU A 149 -4.02 -7.55 -13.96
N ASP A 150 -3.05 -6.78 -13.49
CA ASP A 150 -2.09 -7.23 -12.50
C ASP A 150 -2.64 -7.12 -11.07
N VAL A 151 -1.95 -7.80 -10.16
CA VAL A 151 -1.99 -7.56 -8.73
C VAL A 151 -0.62 -7.04 -8.33
N CYS A 152 -0.55 -5.77 -7.96
CA CYS A 152 0.67 -5.16 -7.46
C CYS A 152 0.58 -4.98 -5.95
N TYR A 153 1.71 -5.08 -5.27
CA TYR A 153 1.85 -4.71 -3.88
C TYR A 153 2.75 -3.49 -3.77
N LEU A 154 2.32 -2.47 -3.04
CA LEU A 154 3.10 -1.28 -2.73
C LEU A 154 3.43 -1.25 -1.24
N ALA A 155 4.69 -0.98 -0.92
CA ALA A 155 5.17 -0.91 0.44
C ALA A 155 6.10 0.29 0.66
N TYR A 156 6.18 0.74 1.92
CA TYR A 156 7.07 1.82 2.35
C TYR A 156 8.54 1.45 2.07
N HIS A 157 8.91 0.22 2.39
CA HIS A 157 10.22 -0.38 2.14
C HIS A 157 10.02 -1.89 1.91
N TYR A 158 11.09 -2.62 1.55
CA TYR A 158 11.06 -4.08 1.41
C TYR A 158 10.40 -4.74 2.63
N PRO A 159 9.22 -5.38 2.48
CA PRO A 159 8.57 -6.06 3.58
C PRO A 159 9.32 -7.36 3.88
N TYR A 160 9.53 -7.65 5.16
CA TYR A 160 10.08 -8.91 5.61
C TYR A 160 9.04 -9.60 6.50
N THR A 161 8.39 -10.63 5.96
CA THR A 161 7.34 -11.36 6.67
C THR A 161 7.95 -12.33 7.67
N TYR A 162 7.24 -12.59 8.76
CA TYR A 162 7.52 -13.66 9.70
C TYR A 162 7.64 -15.01 8.99
N THR A 163 6.76 -15.32 8.04
CA THR A 163 6.90 -16.56 7.26
C THR A 163 8.23 -16.61 6.50
N ALA A 164 8.68 -15.50 5.90
CA ALA A 164 9.99 -15.45 5.25
C ALA A 164 11.14 -15.64 6.25
N LEU A 165 11.03 -15.05 7.45
CA LEU A 165 11.99 -15.26 8.54
C LEU A 165 12.05 -16.74 8.95
N MET A 166 10.90 -17.37 9.15
CA MET A 166 10.81 -18.77 9.58
C MET A 166 11.41 -19.71 8.55
N VAL A 167 11.10 -19.51 7.27
CA VAL A 167 11.71 -20.28 6.18
C VAL A 167 13.22 -20.07 6.18
N THR A 168 13.70 -18.82 6.22
CA THR A 168 15.13 -18.51 6.21
C THR A 168 15.87 -19.15 7.39
N SER A 169 15.29 -19.08 8.59
CA SER A 169 15.84 -19.68 9.81
C SER A 169 15.85 -21.22 9.74
N SER A 170 14.78 -21.83 9.23
CA SER A 170 14.68 -23.29 9.04
C SER A 170 15.62 -23.85 7.96
N LEU A 171 16.14 -22.99 7.08
CA LEU A 171 17.12 -23.35 6.06
C LEU A 171 18.57 -23.19 6.54
N GLN A 172 18.83 -22.78 7.79
CA GLN A 172 20.17 -22.91 8.36
C GLN A 172 20.43 -24.39 8.66
N PRO A 173 21.38 -25.05 7.98
CA PRO A 173 21.73 -26.42 8.33
C PRO A 173 22.28 -26.38 9.77
N TYR A 174 21.62 -27.13 10.66
CA TYR A 174 22.17 -27.51 11.94
C TYR A 174 23.62 -27.95 11.76
N GLY A 175 24.50 -27.42 12.62
CA GLY A 175 25.94 -27.51 12.52
C GLY A 175 26.45 -28.88 12.06
N GLY A 176 27.31 -28.85 11.03
CA GLY A 176 28.13 -30.00 10.67
C GLY A 176 29.02 -30.41 11.85
N PRO A 177 29.39 -31.69 11.95
CA PRO A 177 30.18 -32.20 13.05
C PRO A 177 31.54 -31.50 13.08
N THR A 178 32.00 -31.16 14.28
CA THR A 178 33.41 -30.92 14.54
C THR A 178 34.17 -32.22 14.31
N GLU A 179 34.63 -32.45 13.09
CA GLU A 179 35.76 -33.36 12.82
C GLU A 179 37.06 -32.55 12.89
N GLY A 180 37.99 -33.04 13.72
CA GLY A 180 39.27 -32.39 14.01
C GLY A 180 40.41 -32.75 13.05
N ALA A 181 41.63 -32.46 13.52
CA ALA A 181 42.96 -32.56 12.89
C ALA A 181 43.36 -31.29 12.13
N LEU A 182 44.46 -30.59 12.42
CA LEU A 182 45.69 -30.85 13.17
C LEU A 182 46.11 -29.61 13.99
#